data_AF-A0A1F2YFA7-F1
#
_entry.id   AF-A0A1F2YFA7-F1
#
_cell.length_a   1.000
_cell.length_b   1.000
_cell.length_c   1.000
_cell.angle_alpha   90.00
_cell.angle_beta   90.00
_cell.angle_gamma   90.00
#
_symmetry.space_group_name_H-M   'P 1'
#
loop_
_entity.id
_entity.type
_entity.pdbx_description
1 polymer ?
#
loop_
_entity_poly.entity_id
_entity_poly.type
_entity_poly.pdbx_seq_one_letter_code
_entity_poly.pdbx_strand_id
1 'polypeptide(L)'
;MLQCPVCFQLMEALTSQHCMTAHGLEKTAVLSHYGKPLVIMRPFTNFSRSQPVVAERDYTNYQLFERRFRSSNREFHVDRATN
;
A
#
# COMPACT_ATOMS: atom_id res chain seq x y z
N MET A 1 11.34 5.13 8.77
CA MET A 1 11.41 6.44 9.46
C MET A 1 11.94 6.21 10.86
N LEU A 2 12.75 7.12 11.39
CA LEU A 2 13.37 7.02 12.71
C LEU A 2 12.69 7.99 13.67
N GLN A 3 12.56 7.59 14.93
CA GLN A 3 12.09 8.46 15.99
C GLN A 3 13.26 8.90 16.88
N CYS A 4 13.40 10.20 17.11
CA CYS A 4 14.39 10.74 18.04
C CYS A 4 14.09 10.24 19.47
N PRO A 5 15.05 9.65 20.19
CA PRO A 5 14.79 9.07 21.51
C PRO A 5 14.62 10.12 22.62
N VAL A 6 14.94 11.38 22.36
CA VAL A 6 14.82 12.49 23.33
C VAL A 6 13.49 13.23 23.19
N CYS A 7 13.19 13.74 21.98
CA CYS A 7 11.99 14.55 21.73
C CYS A 7 10.89 13.82 20.96
N PHE A 8 11.08 12.54 20.62
CA PHE A 8 10.09 11.72 19.92
C PHE A 8 9.69 12.23 18.52
N GLN A 9 10.44 13.18 17.96
CA GLN A 9 10.22 13.70 16.61
C GLN A 9 10.54 12.63 15.55
N LEU A 10 9.67 12.54 14.54
CA LEU A 10 9.85 11.67 13.38
C LEU A 10 10.82 12.31 12.38
N MET A 11 11.84 11.56 11.98
CA MET A 11 12.89 12.02 11.07
C MET A 11 13.27 10.93 10.08
N GLU A 12 13.81 11.30 8.92
CA GLU A 12 14.37 10.33 7.98
C GLU A 12 15.66 9.71 8.52
N ALA A 13 16.52 10.54 9.14
CA ALA A 13 17.74 10.13 9.82
C ALA A 13 17.96 10.99 11.07
N LEU A 14 18.52 10.39 12.14
CA LEU A 14 18.98 11.15 13.30
C LEU A 14 20.28 11.89 12.94
N THR A 15 20.20 13.20 12.75
CA THR A 15 21.35 14.05 12.37
C THR A 15 22.05 14.63 13.59
N SER A 16 23.37 14.84 13.51
CA SER A 16 24.14 15.53 14.55
C SER A 16 23.66 16.96 14.75
N GLN A 17 23.27 17.62 13.67
CA GLN A 17 22.71 18.97 13.72
C GLN A 17 21.45 19.02 14.59
N HIS A 18 20.50 18.09 14.43
CA HIS A 18 19.30 18.05 15.27
C HIS A 18 19.66 17.85 16.75
N CYS A 19 20.57 16.91 17.05
CA CYS A 19 20.98 16.65 18.43
C CYS A 19 21.60 17.88 19.09
N MET A 20 22.46 18.61 18.36
CA MET A 20 23.11 19.81 18.86
C MET A 20 22.15 21.00 18.98
N THR A 21 21.27 21.22 18.00
CA THR A 21 20.40 22.40 17.99
C THR A 21 19.19 22.25 18.91
N ALA A 22 18.62 21.05 19.02
CA ALA A 22 17.41 20.82 19.81
C ALA A 22 17.73 20.39 21.26
N HIS A 23 18.81 19.63 21.47
CA HIS A 23 19.12 19.03 22.77
C HIS A 23 20.44 19.51 23.38
N GLY A 24 21.25 20.28 22.63
CA GLY A 24 22.57 20.72 23.09
C GLY A 24 23.57 19.57 23.32
N LEU A 25 23.30 18.39 22.74
CA LEU A 25 24.07 17.17 22.97
C LEU A 25 24.65 16.65 21.66
N GLU A 26 25.85 16.08 21.73
CA GLU A 26 26.40 15.34 20.61
C GLU A 26 25.58 14.08 20.33
N LYS A 27 25.50 13.69 19.06
CA LYS A 27 24.76 12.50 18.62
C LYS A 27 25.22 11.23 19.35
N THR A 28 26.51 11.10 19.63
CA THR A 28 27.13 10.00 20.38
C THR A 28 26.61 9.93 21.82
N ALA A 29 26.54 11.09 22.50
CA ALA A 29 25.98 11.21 23.84
C ALA A 29 24.47 10.89 23.86
N VAL A 30 23.71 11.33 22.86
CA VAL A 30 22.29 10.98 22.74
C VAL A 30 22.11 9.46 22.62
N LEU A 31 22.94 8.79 21.82
CA LEU A 31 22.88 7.34 21.65
C LEU A 31 23.33 6.55 22.89
N SER A 32 24.29 7.07 23.67
CA SER A 32 24.75 6.41 24.90
C SER A 32 23.74 6.57 26.05
N HIS A 33 23.12 7.75 26.19
CA HIS A 33 22.18 8.03 27.28
C HIS A 33 20.77 7.50 27.03
N TYR A 34 20.28 7.58 25.79
CA TYR A 34 18.89 7.27 25.45
C TYR A 34 18.73 6.03 24.55
N GLY A 35 19.84 5.42 24.13
CA GLY A 35 19.84 4.24 23.29
C GLY A 35 19.62 4.54 21.79
N LYS A 36 19.40 3.48 21.02
CA LYS A 36 19.24 3.58 19.55
C LYS A 36 17.85 4.10 19.18
N PRO A 37 17.74 4.99 18.17
CA PRO A 37 16.45 5.48 17.70
C PRO A 37 15.58 4.32 17.20
N LEU A 38 14.31 4.32 17.59
CA LEU A 38 13.33 3.31 17.19
C LEU A 38 13.06 3.47 15.69
N VAL A 39 13.25 2.38 14.95
CA VAL A 39 12.84 2.30 13.55
C VAL A 39 11.34 2.10 13.52
N ILE A 40 10.61 3.16 13.21
CA ILE A 40 9.20 3.07 12.90
C ILE A 40 9.11 2.57 11.46
N MET A 41 9.03 1.24 11.35
CA MET A 41 8.43 0.59 10.20
C MET A 41 6.97 1.05 10.24
N ARG A 42 6.55 1.91 9.29
CA ARG A 42 5.11 2.07 9.06
C ARG A 42 4.58 0.66 8.82
N PRO A 43 3.63 0.15 9.61
CA PRO A 43 2.98 -1.08 9.23
C PRO A 43 2.39 -0.82 7.84
N PHE A 44 2.66 -1.70 6.88
CA PHE A 44 2.03 -1.71 5.56
C PHE A 44 0.51 -2.01 5.67
N THR A 45 -0.18 -1.52 6.70
CA THR A 45 -1.56 -1.88 7.02
C THR A 45 -2.60 -1.03 6.33
N ASN A 46 -2.21 -0.06 5.49
CA ASN A 46 -3.17 0.82 4.82
C ASN A 46 -3.14 0.71 3.29
N PHE A 47 -2.52 -0.33 2.73
CA PHE A 47 -2.97 -0.84 1.44
C PHE A 47 -3.91 -2.01 1.72
N SER A 48 -5.11 -1.71 2.23
CA SER A 48 -6.26 -2.45 1.73
C SER A 48 -6.22 -2.20 0.23
N ARG A 49 -5.57 -3.10 -0.51
CA ARG A 49 -5.77 -3.19 -1.94
C ARG A 49 -7.28 -3.30 -2.06
N SER A 50 -7.94 -2.23 -2.47
CA SER A 50 -9.27 -2.24 -3.06
C SER A 50 -9.17 -2.92 -4.41
N GLN A 51 -8.43 -4.04 -4.49
CA GLN A 51 -8.52 -4.91 -5.64
C GLN A 51 -10.00 -5.26 -5.70
N PRO A 52 -10.67 -4.95 -6.82
CA PRO A 52 -12.03 -5.40 -6.98
C PRO A 52 -11.97 -6.92 -6.90
N VAL A 53 -12.46 -7.47 -5.80
CA VAL A 53 -12.66 -8.90 -5.67
C VAL A 53 -13.72 -9.20 -6.71
N VAL A 54 -13.33 -9.83 -7.82
CA VAL A 54 -14.29 -10.32 -8.81
C VAL A 54 -15.15 -11.33 -8.07
N ALA A 55 -16.43 -11.03 -7.91
CA ALA A 55 -17.35 -11.96 -7.26
C ALA A 55 -17.44 -13.24 -8.11
N GLU A 56 -17.63 -14.39 -7.46
CA GLU A 56 -17.72 -15.69 -8.14
C GLU A 56 -18.76 -15.70 -9.27
N ARG A 57 -19.88 -15.00 -9.06
CA ARG A 57 -20.92 -14.80 -10.09
C ARG A 57 -20.40 -14.07 -11.33
N ASP A 58 -19.58 -13.05 -11.15
CA ASP A 58 -19.10 -12.18 -12.23
C ASP A 58 -18.04 -12.93 -13.03
N TYR A 59 -17.22 -13.73 -12.35
CA TYR A 59 -16.27 -14.64 -12.98
C TYR A 59 -16.99 -15.72 -13.82
N THR A 60 -18.04 -16.33 -13.27
CA THR A 60 -18.84 -17.35 -13.97
C THR A 60 -19.52 -16.77 -15.21
N ASN A 61 -20.10 -15.57 -15.11
CA ASN A 61 -20.71 -14.87 -16.23
C ASN A 61 -19.69 -14.55 -17.33
N TYR A 62 -18.50 -14.08 -16.95
CA TYR A 62 -17.42 -13.84 -17.91
C TYR A 62 -17.01 -15.12 -18.65
N GLN A 63 -16.86 -16.25 -17.93
CA GLN A 63 -16.52 -17.52 -18.56
C GLN A 63 -17.59 -18.01 -19.55
N LEU A 64 -18.87 -17.87 -19.21
CA LEU A 64 -19.98 -18.22 -20.10
C LEU A 64 -20.01 -17.33 -21.33
N PHE A 65 -19.73 -16.03 -21.17
CA PHE A 65 -19.63 -15.08 -22.27
C PHE A 65 -18.47 -15.43 -23.20
N GLU A 66 -17.26 -15.64 -22.65
CA GLU A 66 -16.09 -16.05 -23.44
C GLU A 66 -16.35 -17.35 -24.20
N ARG A 67 -17.02 -18.33 -23.58
CA ARG A 67 -17.35 -19.60 -24.23
C ARG A 67 -18.32 -19.40 -25.40
N ARG A 68 -19.36 -18.58 -25.23
CA ARG A 68 -20.28 -18.25 -26.34
C ARG A 68 -19.54 -17.52 -27.46
N PHE A 69 -18.70 -16.55 -27.11
CA PHE A 69 -17.90 -15.82 -28.08
C PHE A 69 -16.96 -16.79 -28.83
N ARG A 70 -16.27 -17.70 -28.17
CA ARG A 70 -15.34 -18.63 -28.84
C ARG A 70 -16.02 -19.82 -29.52
N SER A 71 -17.32 -20.05 -29.28
CA SER A 71 -18.04 -21.15 -29.91
C SER A 71 -18.15 -20.94 -31.43
N SER A 72 -17.92 -22.01 -32.20
CA SER A 72 -18.00 -21.99 -33.68
C SER A 72 -19.44 -21.89 -34.21
N ASN A 73 -20.44 -22.20 -33.37
CA ASN A 73 -21.87 -22.22 -33.70
C ASN A 73 -22.55 -20.95 -33.18
N ARG A 74 -22.06 -19.76 -33.57
CA ARG A 74 -22.70 -18.51 -33.17
C ARG A 74 -23.99 -18.32 -33.95
N GLU A 75 -25.12 -18.70 -33.37
CA GLU A 75 -26.41 -18.16 -33.79
C GLU A 75 -26.54 -16.76 -33.20
N PHE A 76 -26.11 -15.75 -33.97
CA PHE A 76 -26.51 -14.39 -33.69
C PHE A 76 -28.00 -14.28 -34.01
N HIS A 77 -28.85 -14.34 -32.99
CA HIS A 77 -30.20 -13.81 -33.11
C HIS A 77 -30.08 -12.30 -33.29
N VAL A 78 -29.98 -11.88 -34.56
CA VAL A 78 -30.26 -10.51 -34.94
C VAL A 78 -31.77 -10.41 -34.85
N ASP A 79 -32.27 -9.81 -33.77
CA ASP A 79 -33.67 -9.41 -33.71
C ASP A 79 -33.90 -8.47 -34.90
N ARG A 80 -34.58 -9.00 -35.92
CA ARG A 80 -34.97 -8.25 -37.10
C ARG A 80 -35.92 -7.17 -36.62
N ALA A 81 -35.42 -5.95 -36.51
CA ALA A 81 -36.25 -4.78 -36.28
C ALA A 81 -37.33 -4.75 -37.37
N THR A 82 -38.56 -5.05 -36.97
CA THR A 82 -39.75 -4.91 -37.79
C THR A 82 -40.00 -3.43 -38.00
N ASN A 83 -39.76 -2.95 -39.22
CA ASN A 83 -40.32 -1.71 -39.73
C ASN A 83 -41.79 -1.93 -40.10
#